data_AF-A0A821ARW0-F1
#
_entry.id   AF-A0A821ARW0-F1
#
_cell.length_a   1.000
_cell.length_b   1.000
_cell.length_c   1.000
_cell.angle_alpha   90.00
_cell.angle_beta   90.00
_cell.angle_gamma   90.00
#
_symmetry.space_group_name_H-M   'P 1'
#
loop_
_entity.id
_entity.type
_entity.pdbx_description
1 polymer ?
#
loop_
_entity_poly.entity_id
_entity_poly.type
_entity_poly.pdbx_seq_one_letter_code
_entity_poly.pdbx_strand_id
1 'polypeptide(L)'
;MKTSMLDSYHLRQALEGEYPKLLKLQNDLINRLNQLQPGFSDIDMDIIDEELYDSEQLNGKQKTNIQLNECFYIFEKSYLSISLSRLSDPINLMFSSSTTKLLPTQQELENLIKVIINELSVSTVSEALVNKVARNIGKAIQLFAAKCEQSICTDSEGSQVVSVPTPAQLRNISAINILYNFCSMINKMLSEQQNLSSDATTRITDALQCVHSLMHTAIHPFLNSVADCIEAILATMHTEDFSQSAGSQSDSQSSLYMKELQEFIIRIQKDYFSEFQCKDFMYENLAPIACRAIILFMEHISLVRPLGEGGLLRLVVDFAQIELALSPFCRRLTDLGKHYKILKAFRSLLILNTEEFQNNSAIGDVVPYDIVLHHLFSRAPIEMRSPHQVMNWSISRYIQWLDEHPNMSDRLVMIKGTLETYVQTVRNRQQKEFAPIYVIILNILEKGLTSVA
;
A
#
# COMPACT_ATOMS: atom_id res chain seq x y z
N MET A 1 -51.70 14.57 20.62
CA MET A 1 -50.45 14.09 21.25
C MET A 1 -49.21 14.54 20.46
N LYS A 2 -49.13 14.28 19.14
CA LYS A 2 -48.06 14.79 18.25
C LYS A 2 -47.89 16.32 18.35
N THR A 3 -48.98 17.08 18.21
CA THR A 3 -49.01 18.55 18.37
C THR A 3 -48.62 19.00 19.77
N SER A 4 -49.23 18.45 20.82
CA SER A 4 -48.92 18.82 22.22
C SER A 4 -47.49 18.50 22.66
N MET A 5 -46.84 17.50 22.07
CA MET A 5 -45.43 17.17 22.32
C MET A 5 -44.46 18.11 21.59
N LEU A 6 -44.86 18.61 20.42
CA LEU A 6 -44.07 19.59 19.65
C LEU A 6 -44.19 21.01 20.24
N ASP A 7 -45.32 21.34 20.85
CA ASP A 7 -45.61 22.67 21.41
C ASP A 7 -44.88 22.94 22.74
N SER A 8 -44.47 21.89 23.46
CA SER A 8 -43.72 22.01 24.72
C SER A 8 -42.23 21.84 24.49
N TYR A 9 -41.48 22.94 24.57
CA TYR A 9 -40.02 22.97 24.40
C TYR A 9 -39.30 21.96 25.31
N HIS A 10 -39.67 21.90 26.59
CA HIS A 10 -39.02 21.00 27.56
C HIS A 10 -39.28 19.52 27.28
N LEU A 11 -40.52 19.17 26.90
CA LEU A 11 -40.85 17.78 26.55
C LEU A 11 -40.16 17.36 25.26
N ARG A 12 -40.13 18.26 24.26
CA ARG A 12 -39.43 18.03 23.01
C ARG A 12 -37.94 17.81 23.23
N GLN A 13 -37.27 18.68 23.98
CA GLN A 13 -35.84 18.56 24.27
C GLN A 13 -35.49 17.25 25.01
N ALA A 14 -36.31 16.85 25.98
CA ALA A 14 -36.11 15.59 26.71
C ALA A 14 -36.28 14.35 25.81
N LEU A 15 -37.32 14.33 24.97
CA LEU A 15 -37.59 13.20 24.07
C LEU A 15 -36.57 13.08 22.93
N GLU A 16 -36.05 14.21 22.43
CA GLU A 16 -34.96 14.22 21.43
C GLU A 16 -33.63 13.74 22.02
N GLY A 17 -33.31 14.14 23.26
CA GLY A 17 -32.06 13.75 23.93
C GLY A 17 -32.04 12.29 24.39
N GLU A 18 -33.18 11.76 24.85
CA GLU A 18 -33.31 10.39 25.35
C GLU A 18 -34.05 9.44 24.38
N TYR A 19 -34.05 9.76 23.08
CA TYR A 19 -34.72 8.95 22.05
C TYR A 19 -34.43 7.43 22.13
N PRO A 20 -33.20 6.96 22.41
CA PRO A 20 -32.93 5.53 22.53
C PRO A 20 -33.74 4.84 23.67
N LYS A 21 -33.97 5.55 24.78
CA LYS A 21 -34.84 5.05 25.86
C LYS A 21 -36.31 5.04 25.42
N LEU A 22 -36.72 6.08 24.69
CA LEU A 22 -38.06 6.19 24.12
C LEU A 22 -38.35 5.05 23.13
N LEU A 23 -37.38 4.74 22.26
CA LEU A 23 -37.46 3.65 21.30
C LEU A 23 -37.54 2.29 22.00
N LYS A 24 -36.79 2.09 23.09
CA LYS A 24 -36.92 0.88 23.91
C LYS A 24 -38.34 0.72 24.49
N LEU A 25 -38.90 1.80 25.04
CA LEU A 25 -40.28 1.80 25.57
C LEU A 25 -41.32 1.56 24.45
N GLN A 26 -41.10 2.12 23.27
CA GLN A 26 -41.94 1.88 22.09
C GLN A 26 -41.89 0.41 21.68
N ASN A 27 -40.70 -0.19 21.59
CA ASN A 27 -40.54 -1.60 21.25
C ASN A 27 -41.21 -2.51 22.30
N ASP A 28 -41.05 -2.22 23.59
CA ASP A 28 -41.72 -2.95 24.67
C ASP A 28 -43.25 -2.84 24.57
N LEU A 29 -43.77 -1.66 24.20
CA LEU A 29 -45.20 -1.43 23.99
C LEU A 29 -45.72 -2.18 22.76
N ILE A 30 -45.01 -2.14 21.63
CA ILE A 30 -45.37 -2.88 20.41
C ILE A 30 -45.37 -4.38 20.68
N ASN A 31 -44.38 -4.90 21.40
CA ASN A 31 -44.31 -6.30 21.79
C ASN A 31 -45.50 -6.73 22.66
N ARG A 32 -45.89 -5.90 23.65
CA ARG A 32 -47.08 -6.14 24.47
C ARG A 32 -48.37 -6.06 23.63
N LEU A 33 -48.47 -5.12 22.71
CA LEU A 33 -49.61 -5.00 21.82
C LEU A 33 -49.73 -6.20 20.88
N ASN A 34 -48.63 -6.71 20.34
CA ASN A 34 -48.61 -7.93 19.55
C ASN A 34 -49.04 -9.17 20.36
N GLN A 35 -48.67 -9.26 21.64
CA GLN A 35 -49.13 -10.34 22.53
C GLN A 35 -50.64 -10.28 22.79
N LEU A 36 -51.19 -9.07 22.97
CA LEU A 36 -52.61 -8.85 23.22
C LEU A 36 -53.45 -8.91 21.92
N GLN A 37 -52.85 -8.55 20.80
CA GLN A 37 -53.46 -8.46 19.48
C GLN A 37 -52.48 -8.95 18.42
N PRO A 38 -52.53 -10.25 18.06
CA PRO A 38 -51.69 -10.81 17.00
C PRO A 38 -51.89 -10.03 15.69
N GLY A 39 -50.77 -9.71 15.02
CA GLY A 39 -50.73 -8.98 13.76
C GLY A 39 -50.76 -7.45 13.85
N PHE A 40 -50.41 -6.87 15.02
CA PHE A 40 -50.32 -5.41 15.17
C PHE A 40 -49.10 -4.80 14.46
N SER A 41 -48.01 -5.56 14.28
CA SER A 41 -46.78 -5.11 13.59
C SER A 41 -46.46 -5.85 12.29
N ASP A 42 -47.45 -6.48 11.63
CA ASP A 42 -47.24 -7.27 10.39
C ASP A 42 -46.86 -6.42 9.16
N ILE A 43 -46.59 -5.13 9.34
CA ILE A 43 -46.15 -4.23 8.27
C ILE A 43 -44.69 -3.88 8.47
N ASP A 44 -43.91 -4.15 7.42
CA ASP A 44 -42.55 -3.67 7.29
C ASP A 44 -42.57 -2.17 6.96
N MET A 45 -42.19 -1.35 7.94
CA MET A 45 -42.26 0.12 7.84
C MET A 45 -41.25 0.70 6.85
N ASP A 46 -40.21 -0.07 6.47
CA ASP A 46 -39.20 0.36 5.50
C ASP A 46 -39.70 0.33 4.04
N ILE A 47 -40.92 -0.21 3.80
CA ILE A 47 -41.55 -0.36 2.47
C ILE A 47 -42.69 0.67 2.25
N ILE A 48 -43.02 1.50 3.25
CA ILE A 48 -44.16 2.43 3.14
C ILE A 48 -43.74 3.72 2.43
N ASP A 49 -44.01 3.80 1.12
CA ASP A 49 -44.05 5.05 0.37
C ASP A 49 -45.29 5.89 0.78
N GLU A 50 -45.21 7.23 0.63
CA GLU A 50 -46.31 8.18 0.93
C GLU A 50 -47.63 7.81 0.23
N GLU A 51 -47.61 7.01 -0.85
CA GLU A 51 -48.79 6.60 -1.62
C GLU A 51 -49.62 5.46 -0.98
N LEU A 52 -49.14 4.77 0.06
CA LEU A 52 -49.86 3.65 0.71
C LEU A 52 -50.82 4.08 1.83
N TYR A 53 -50.74 5.33 2.29
CA TYR A 53 -51.56 5.89 3.38
C TYR A 53 -53.07 5.88 3.10
N ASP A 54 -53.44 6.00 1.82
CA ASP A 54 -54.84 6.07 1.36
C ASP A 54 -55.39 4.72 0.87
N SER A 55 -54.63 3.63 0.98
CA SER A 55 -55.14 2.31 0.63
C SER A 55 -56.22 1.86 1.63
N GLU A 56 -57.42 1.56 1.13
CA GLU A 56 -58.53 0.93 1.87
C GLU A 56 -58.17 -0.47 2.44
N GLN A 57 -56.95 -0.95 2.18
CA GLN A 57 -56.43 -2.26 2.55
C GLN A 57 -55.76 -2.30 3.94
N LEU A 58 -55.45 -1.15 4.55
CA LEU A 58 -54.84 -1.08 5.88
C LEU A 58 -55.90 -1.18 6.99
N ASN A 59 -55.79 -2.21 7.83
CA ASN A 59 -56.67 -2.37 8.99
C ASN A 59 -56.41 -1.29 10.05
N GLY A 60 -57.37 -0.97 10.92
CA GLY A 60 -57.25 0.10 11.91
C GLY A 60 -56.03 -0.03 12.85
N LYS A 61 -55.60 -1.26 13.13
CA LYS A 61 -54.39 -1.56 13.91
C LYS A 61 -53.11 -1.08 13.20
N GLN A 62 -53.04 -1.34 11.90
CA GLN A 62 -51.92 -0.98 11.04
C GLN A 62 -51.79 0.53 10.88
N LYS A 63 -52.91 1.24 10.67
CA LYS A 63 -52.94 2.72 10.65
C LYS A 63 -52.45 3.32 11.97
N THR A 64 -52.81 2.71 13.10
CA THR A 64 -52.37 3.16 14.44
C THR A 64 -50.87 2.96 14.63
N ASN A 65 -50.31 1.83 14.18
CA ASN A 65 -48.87 1.55 14.24
C ASN A 65 -48.08 2.56 13.39
N ILE A 66 -48.53 2.83 12.16
CA ILE A 66 -47.94 3.82 11.27
C ILE A 66 -47.93 5.23 11.91
N GLN A 67 -49.08 5.70 12.39
CA GLN A 67 -49.19 7.01 13.05
C GLN A 67 -48.29 7.12 14.29
N LEU A 68 -48.14 6.03 15.03
CA LEU A 68 -47.26 5.97 16.19
C LEU A 68 -45.78 6.10 15.76
N ASN A 69 -45.34 5.35 14.75
CA ASN A 69 -43.97 5.43 14.23
C ASN A 69 -43.66 6.80 13.62
N GLU A 70 -44.58 7.42 12.89
CA GLU A 70 -44.41 8.79 12.37
C GLU A 70 -44.23 9.83 13.48
N CYS A 71 -44.87 9.64 14.64
CA CYS A 71 -44.68 10.53 15.79
C CYS A 71 -43.25 10.42 16.35
N PHE A 72 -42.68 9.21 16.35
CA PHE A 72 -41.34 8.95 16.86
C PHE A 72 -40.23 9.30 15.86
N TYR A 73 -40.50 9.25 14.55
CA TYR A 73 -39.55 9.55 13.49
C TYR A 73 -38.94 10.97 13.58
N ILE A 74 -39.72 11.97 14.00
CA ILE A 74 -39.22 13.35 14.18
C ILE A 74 -38.14 13.39 15.28
N PHE A 75 -38.36 12.65 16.37
CA PHE A 75 -37.41 12.56 17.47
C PHE A 75 -36.16 11.75 17.07
N GLU A 76 -36.32 10.69 16.27
CA GLU A 76 -35.20 9.95 15.69
C GLU A 76 -34.31 10.86 14.84
N LYS A 77 -34.92 11.62 13.93
CA LYS A 77 -34.20 12.54 13.03
C LYS A 77 -33.44 13.61 13.82
N SER A 78 -34.06 14.19 14.84
CA SER A 78 -33.38 15.16 15.72
C SER A 78 -32.22 14.50 16.48
N TYR A 79 -32.46 13.33 17.09
CA TYR A 79 -31.44 12.58 17.80
C TYR A 79 -30.23 12.26 16.91
N LEU A 80 -30.45 11.81 15.67
CA LEU A 80 -29.37 11.51 14.72
C LEU A 80 -28.61 12.78 14.29
N SER A 81 -29.27 13.93 14.17
CA SER A 81 -28.60 15.21 13.91
C SER A 81 -27.72 15.64 15.09
N ILE A 82 -28.21 15.47 16.32
CA ILE A 82 -27.44 15.79 17.53
C ILE A 82 -26.29 14.79 17.69
N SER A 83 -26.51 13.50 17.43
CA SER A 83 -25.49 12.45 17.43
C SER A 83 -24.34 12.79 16.47
N LEU A 84 -24.66 13.20 15.25
CA LEU A 84 -23.65 13.66 14.29
C LEU A 84 -22.88 14.87 14.83
N SER A 85 -23.55 15.84 15.45
CA SER A 85 -22.91 17.03 16.04
C SER A 85 -21.98 16.65 17.19
N ARG A 86 -22.41 15.75 18.10
CA ARG A 86 -21.58 15.21 19.20
C ARG A 86 -20.32 14.51 18.69
N LEU A 87 -20.37 13.89 17.52
CA LEU A 87 -19.22 13.25 16.87
C LEU A 87 -18.33 14.26 16.12
N SER A 88 -18.92 15.24 15.43
CA SER A 88 -18.18 16.21 14.60
C SER A 88 -17.58 17.38 15.37
N ASP A 89 -18.22 17.84 16.43
CA ASP A 89 -17.79 19.03 17.18
C ASP A 89 -16.43 18.81 17.87
N PRO A 90 -16.16 17.67 18.54
CA PRO A 90 -14.83 17.40 19.07
C PRO A 90 -13.76 17.40 17.99
N ILE A 91 -14.05 16.87 16.80
CA ILE A 91 -13.13 16.87 15.66
C ILE A 91 -12.85 18.32 15.23
N ASN A 92 -13.88 19.15 15.05
CA ASN A 92 -13.68 20.55 14.64
C ASN A 92 -12.89 21.36 15.67
N LEU A 93 -13.09 21.09 16.97
CA LEU A 93 -12.35 21.73 18.05
C LEU A 93 -10.85 21.37 18.01
N MET A 94 -10.52 20.10 17.75
CA MET A 94 -9.13 19.61 17.63
C MET A 94 -8.32 20.30 16.53
N PHE A 95 -8.98 20.78 15.47
CA PHE A 95 -8.34 21.42 14.31
C PHE A 95 -8.69 22.92 14.18
N SER A 96 -9.15 23.54 15.26
CA SER A 96 -9.54 24.96 15.27
C SER A 96 -8.31 25.89 15.26
N SER A 97 -8.37 27.01 14.52
CA SER A 97 -7.22 27.93 14.37
C SER A 97 -6.74 28.59 15.67
N SER A 98 -7.51 28.47 16.76
CA SER A 98 -7.12 28.90 18.10
C SER A 98 -6.04 28.01 18.74
N THR A 99 -5.84 26.78 18.25
CA THR A 99 -4.75 25.92 18.71
C THR A 99 -3.50 26.18 17.89
N THR A 100 -2.36 26.44 18.55
CA THR A 100 -1.04 26.53 17.92
C THR A 100 -0.55 25.20 17.30
N LYS A 101 -1.35 24.14 17.44
CA LYS A 101 -1.07 22.80 16.92
C LYS A 101 -1.92 22.53 15.68
N LEU A 102 -1.28 22.02 14.63
CA LEU A 102 -1.93 21.62 13.37
C LEU A 102 -2.50 20.19 13.40
N LEU A 103 -2.16 19.43 14.45
CA LEU A 103 -2.51 18.01 14.61
C LEU A 103 -2.99 17.72 16.03
N PRO A 104 -3.95 16.78 16.20
CA PRO A 104 -4.51 16.43 17.49
C PRO A 104 -3.52 15.66 18.37
N THR A 105 -3.74 15.73 19.68
CA THR A 105 -3.01 14.96 20.69
C THR A 105 -3.65 13.58 20.89
N GLN A 106 -2.88 12.65 21.47
CA GLN A 106 -3.40 11.32 21.83
C GLN A 106 -4.61 11.39 22.79
N GLN A 107 -4.59 12.32 23.76
CA GLN A 107 -5.69 12.47 24.72
C GLN A 107 -6.99 12.95 24.05
N GLU A 108 -6.88 13.86 23.09
CA GLU A 108 -8.02 14.30 22.28
C GLU A 108 -8.61 13.13 21.47
N LEU A 109 -7.74 12.31 20.89
CA LEU A 109 -8.15 11.10 20.16
C LEU A 109 -8.87 10.10 21.07
N GLU A 110 -8.33 9.82 22.25
CA GLU A 110 -8.97 8.97 23.26
C GLU A 110 -10.35 9.48 23.68
N ASN A 111 -10.53 10.80 23.79
CA ASN A 111 -11.82 11.38 24.10
C ASN A 111 -12.81 11.21 22.95
N LEU A 112 -12.39 11.37 21.69
CA LEU A 112 -13.25 11.10 20.53
C LEU A 112 -13.68 9.63 20.47
N ILE A 113 -12.76 8.69 20.72
CA ILE A 113 -13.08 7.26 20.76
C ILE A 113 -14.10 6.95 21.86
N LYS A 114 -13.98 7.57 23.05
CA LYS A 114 -15.00 7.44 24.11
C LYS A 114 -16.37 7.95 23.67
N VAL A 115 -16.43 9.06 22.93
CA VAL A 115 -17.69 9.57 22.37
C VAL A 115 -18.29 8.57 21.38
N ILE A 116 -17.47 8.00 20.48
CA ILE A 116 -17.91 6.96 19.52
C ILE A 116 -18.47 5.74 20.27
N ILE A 117 -17.76 5.24 21.29
CA ILE A 117 -18.21 4.11 22.13
C ILE A 117 -19.56 4.42 22.80
N ASN A 118 -19.72 5.63 23.33
CA ASN A 118 -20.95 6.04 24.00
C ASN A 118 -22.13 6.10 23.01
N GLU A 119 -21.93 6.69 21.82
CA GLU A 119 -22.99 6.73 20.80
C GLU A 119 -23.39 5.34 20.33
N LEU A 120 -22.42 4.43 20.11
CA LEU A 120 -22.70 3.05 19.75
C LEU A 120 -23.46 2.32 20.85
N SER A 121 -22.96 2.35 22.09
CA SER A 121 -23.55 1.61 23.22
C SER A 121 -25.00 2.01 23.49
N VAL A 122 -25.31 3.31 23.41
CA VAL A 122 -26.66 3.83 23.62
C VAL A 122 -27.61 3.41 22.48
N SER A 123 -27.09 3.26 21.25
CA SER A 123 -27.89 2.89 20.08
C SER A 123 -28.27 1.42 20.00
N THR A 124 -27.59 0.53 20.77
CA THR A 124 -27.79 -0.94 20.75
C THR A 124 -29.20 -1.44 21.11
N VAL A 125 -30.09 -0.54 21.53
CA VAL A 125 -31.51 -0.82 21.78
C VAL A 125 -32.29 -1.25 20.53
N SER A 126 -31.81 -0.94 19.33
CA SER A 126 -32.43 -1.32 18.05
C SER A 126 -31.37 -1.41 16.95
N GLU A 127 -31.39 -2.49 16.18
CA GLU A 127 -30.47 -2.71 15.06
C GLU A 127 -30.54 -1.58 14.01
N ALA A 128 -31.75 -1.12 13.68
CA ALA A 128 -31.95 0.00 12.75
C ALA A 128 -31.29 1.29 13.26
N LEU A 129 -31.38 1.57 14.56
CA LEU A 129 -30.78 2.76 15.17
C LEU A 129 -29.25 2.66 15.21
N VAL A 130 -28.69 1.50 15.60
CA VAL A 130 -27.24 1.26 15.57
C VAL A 130 -26.70 1.49 14.16
N ASN A 131 -27.36 0.97 13.12
CA ASN A 131 -26.93 1.13 11.75
C ASN A 131 -26.94 2.60 11.29
N LYS A 132 -27.95 3.39 11.70
CA LYS A 132 -28.00 4.83 11.44
C LYS A 132 -26.91 5.60 12.20
N VAL A 133 -26.61 5.23 13.45
CA VAL A 133 -25.50 5.82 14.23
C VAL A 133 -24.13 5.43 13.66
N ALA A 134 -23.93 4.19 13.23
CA ALA A 134 -22.73 3.73 12.53
C ALA A 134 -22.47 4.55 11.26
N ARG A 135 -23.52 4.92 10.51
CA ARG A 135 -23.40 5.83 9.36
C ARG A 135 -22.92 7.23 9.77
N ASN A 136 -23.38 7.77 10.90
CA ASN A 136 -22.88 9.04 11.42
C ASN A 136 -21.42 8.95 11.88
N ILE A 137 -21.01 7.83 12.49
CA ILE A 137 -19.61 7.57 12.83
C ILE A 137 -18.76 7.50 11.56
N GLY A 138 -19.23 6.85 10.50
CA GLY A 138 -18.54 6.85 9.21
C GLY A 138 -18.33 8.26 8.65
N LYS A 139 -19.32 9.15 8.74
CA LYS A 139 -19.17 10.57 8.38
C LYS A 139 -18.15 11.30 9.26
N ALA A 140 -18.11 11.00 10.55
CA ALA A 140 -17.14 11.58 11.48
C ALA A 140 -15.71 11.11 11.17
N ILE A 141 -15.51 9.83 10.83
CA ILE A 141 -14.23 9.28 10.36
C ILE A 141 -13.76 9.99 9.09
N GLN A 142 -14.66 10.19 8.13
CA GLN A 142 -14.36 10.94 6.89
C GLN A 142 -14.00 12.40 7.18
N LEU A 143 -14.73 13.06 8.09
CA LEU A 143 -14.41 14.42 8.50
C LEU A 143 -13.03 14.51 9.16
N PHE A 144 -12.70 13.56 10.05
CA PHE A 144 -11.39 13.48 10.68
C PHE A 144 -10.27 13.31 9.64
N ALA A 145 -10.44 12.39 8.68
CA ALA A 145 -9.49 12.20 7.58
C ALA A 145 -9.31 13.49 6.76
N ALA A 146 -10.40 14.16 6.37
CA ALA A 146 -10.35 15.40 5.60
C ALA A 146 -9.64 16.54 6.35
N LYS A 147 -9.76 16.60 7.69
CA LYS A 147 -9.02 17.57 8.52
C LYS A 147 -7.53 17.24 8.60
N CYS A 148 -7.16 15.97 8.74
CA CYS A 148 -5.77 15.53 8.67
C CYS A 148 -5.15 15.81 7.30
N GLU A 149 -5.88 15.59 6.21
CA GLU A 149 -5.43 15.86 4.84
C GLU A 149 -5.02 17.32 4.65
N GLN A 150 -5.79 18.27 5.21
CA GLN A 150 -5.47 19.71 5.16
C GLN A 150 -4.16 20.08 5.89
N SER A 151 -3.68 19.22 6.78
CA SER A 151 -2.41 19.43 7.51
C SER A 151 -1.20 18.79 6.81
N ILE A 152 -1.42 17.95 5.79
CA ILE A 152 -0.36 17.23 5.07
C ILE A 152 0.23 18.12 3.98
N CYS A 153 1.57 18.18 3.93
CA CYS A 153 2.33 18.87 2.89
C CYS A 153 2.63 17.90 1.74
N THR A 154 2.28 18.24 0.50
CA THR A 154 2.54 17.42 -0.70
C THR A 154 3.54 18.06 -1.68
N ASP A 155 4.14 19.17 -1.28
CA ASP A 155 5.18 19.89 -2.00
C ASP A 155 6.56 19.22 -1.90
N SER A 156 7.54 19.76 -2.64
CA SER A 156 8.90 19.21 -2.68
C SER A 156 9.59 19.18 -1.31
N GLU A 157 9.17 20.04 -0.38
CA GLU A 157 9.67 20.01 1.01
C GLU A 157 9.20 18.76 1.77
N GLY A 158 8.08 18.17 1.38
CA GLY A 158 7.50 16.95 1.96
C GLY A 158 8.11 15.65 1.43
N SER A 159 8.84 15.67 0.31
CA SER A 159 9.34 14.47 -0.36
C SER A 159 10.86 14.39 -0.52
N GLN A 160 11.61 15.41 -0.12
CA GLN A 160 13.08 15.41 -0.27
C GLN A 160 13.75 14.30 0.57
N VAL A 161 14.84 13.73 0.07
CA VAL A 161 15.59 12.66 0.77
C VAL A 161 17.07 12.98 0.92
N VAL A 162 17.49 14.20 0.59
CA VAL A 162 18.90 14.60 0.49
C VAL A 162 19.44 15.12 1.83
N SER A 163 18.64 15.90 2.54
CA SER A 163 19.03 16.54 3.80
C SER A 163 18.28 15.96 5.00
N VAL A 164 18.47 16.59 6.17
CA VAL A 164 17.73 16.26 7.39
C VAL A 164 16.22 16.46 7.21
N PRO A 165 15.36 15.73 7.96
CA PRO A 165 13.91 15.85 7.84
C PRO A 165 13.43 17.29 7.99
N THR A 166 12.62 17.76 7.04
CA THR A 166 12.02 19.09 7.12
C THR A 166 10.89 19.12 8.16
N PRO A 167 10.51 20.30 8.68
CA PRO A 167 9.32 20.42 9.53
C PRO A 167 8.04 19.92 8.84
N ALA A 168 7.94 20.05 7.52
CA ALA A 168 6.84 19.52 6.73
C ALA A 168 6.81 17.98 6.74
N GLN A 169 7.98 17.34 6.59
CA GLN A 169 8.10 15.88 6.66
C GLN A 169 7.75 15.34 8.04
N LEU A 170 8.29 15.94 9.10
CA LEU A 170 7.97 15.55 10.48
C LEU A 170 6.46 15.71 10.78
N ARG A 171 5.81 16.73 10.19
CA ARG A 171 4.35 16.90 10.27
C ARG A 171 3.62 15.79 9.53
N ASN A 172 4.02 15.42 8.32
CA ASN A 172 3.41 14.32 7.58
C ASN A 172 3.56 12.98 8.32
N ILE A 173 4.74 12.70 8.88
CA ILE A 173 4.98 11.51 9.71
C ILE A 173 4.05 11.51 10.92
N SER A 174 3.94 12.65 11.61
CA SER A 174 3.04 12.82 12.77
C SER A 174 1.57 12.61 12.38
N ALA A 175 1.14 13.11 11.22
CA ALA A 175 -0.21 12.92 10.70
C ALA A 175 -0.49 11.43 10.42
N ILE A 176 0.44 10.72 9.78
CA ILE A 176 0.33 9.27 9.51
C ILE A 176 0.25 8.49 10.83
N ASN A 177 1.08 8.82 11.83
CA ASN A 177 1.03 8.18 13.14
C ASN A 177 -0.32 8.37 13.84
N ILE A 178 -0.91 9.58 13.76
CA ILE A 178 -2.23 9.88 14.32
C ILE A 178 -3.33 9.11 13.59
N LEU A 179 -3.30 9.09 12.25
CA LEU A 179 -4.25 8.33 11.43
C LEU A 179 -4.18 6.83 11.75
N TYR A 180 -2.98 6.29 11.88
CA TYR A 180 -2.76 4.90 12.27
C TYR A 180 -3.30 4.60 13.68
N ASN A 181 -3.00 5.46 14.65
CA ASN A 181 -3.49 5.29 16.01
C ASN A 181 -5.02 5.33 16.04
N PHE A 182 -5.64 6.24 15.29
CA PHE A 182 -7.09 6.33 15.17
C PHE A 182 -7.71 5.04 14.62
N CYS A 183 -7.18 4.51 13.51
CA CYS A 183 -7.60 3.21 12.96
C CYS A 183 -7.43 2.08 13.97
N SER A 184 -6.28 2.02 14.66
CA SER A 184 -5.98 0.99 15.66
C SER A 184 -6.98 1.03 16.82
N MET A 185 -7.30 2.22 17.33
CA MET A 185 -8.26 2.40 18.42
C MET A 185 -9.70 2.03 18.00
N ILE A 186 -10.12 2.39 16.79
CA ILE A 186 -11.45 1.98 16.29
C ILE A 186 -11.51 0.47 16.08
N ASN A 187 -10.49 -0.14 15.46
CA ASN A 187 -10.46 -1.59 15.25
C ASN A 187 -10.45 -2.36 16.58
N LYS A 188 -9.68 -1.87 17.56
CA LYS A 188 -9.69 -2.42 18.93
C LYS A 188 -11.07 -2.33 19.55
N MET A 189 -11.70 -1.14 19.48
CA MET A 189 -13.06 -0.94 19.96
C MET A 189 -14.04 -1.91 19.30
N LEU A 190 -14.01 -2.07 17.98
CA LEU A 190 -14.90 -3.00 17.27
C LEU A 190 -14.68 -4.45 17.71
N SER A 191 -13.44 -4.86 17.95
CA SER A 191 -13.13 -6.22 18.42
C SER A 191 -13.61 -6.51 19.85
N GLU A 192 -13.72 -5.49 20.69
CA GLU A 192 -14.15 -5.62 22.09
C GLU A 192 -15.69 -5.58 22.26
N GLN A 193 -16.43 -5.05 21.27
CA GLN A 193 -17.88 -4.90 21.32
C GLN A 193 -18.62 -6.15 20.83
N GLN A 194 -18.97 -7.06 21.74
CA GLN A 194 -19.65 -8.33 21.41
C GLN A 194 -21.11 -8.20 20.94
N ASN A 195 -21.78 -7.07 21.23
CA ASN A 195 -23.21 -6.88 20.96
C ASN A 195 -23.49 -6.00 19.73
N LEU A 196 -22.46 -5.67 18.94
CA LEU A 196 -22.62 -4.82 17.76
C LEU A 196 -23.08 -5.66 16.55
N SER A 197 -24.06 -5.15 15.79
CA SER A 197 -24.52 -5.80 14.56
C SER A 197 -23.38 -5.90 13.54
N SER A 198 -23.37 -6.96 12.73
CA SER A 198 -22.40 -7.17 11.66
C SER A 198 -22.40 -6.01 10.67
N ASP A 199 -23.59 -5.52 10.31
CA ASP A 199 -23.77 -4.43 9.34
C ASP A 199 -23.15 -3.14 9.85
N ALA A 200 -23.31 -2.83 11.13
CA ALA A 200 -22.71 -1.66 11.75
C ALA A 200 -21.19 -1.76 11.78
N THR A 201 -20.66 -2.95 12.05
CA THR A 201 -19.22 -3.23 12.06
C THR A 201 -18.63 -3.03 10.67
N THR A 202 -19.21 -3.67 9.64
CA THR A 202 -18.79 -3.53 8.24
C THR A 202 -18.83 -2.07 7.80
N ARG A 203 -19.90 -1.32 8.10
CA ARG A 203 -20.00 0.10 7.75
C ARG A 203 -18.89 0.96 8.34
N ILE A 204 -18.49 0.71 9.59
CA ILE A 204 -17.40 1.44 10.24
C ILE A 204 -16.05 1.03 9.63
N THR A 205 -15.83 -0.26 9.41
CA THR A 205 -14.62 -0.77 8.74
C THR A 205 -14.47 -0.23 7.32
N ASP A 206 -15.55 -0.15 6.55
CA ASP A 206 -15.56 0.44 5.21
C ASP A 206 -15.23 1.94 5.26
N ALA A 207 -15.74 2.66 6.26
CA ALA A 207 -15.41 4.07 6.44
C ALA A 207 -13.92 4.28 6.78
N LEU A 208 -13.27 3.36 7.48
CA LEU A 208 -11.82 3.44 7.77
C LEU A 208 -10.94 3.33 6.51
N GLN A 209 -11.47 2.81 5.39
CA GLN A 209 -10.70 2.73 4.14
C GLN A 209 -10.24 4.11 3.64
N CYS A 210 -11.00 5.18 3.90
CA CYS A 210 -10.56 6.53 3.53
C CYS A 210 -9.33 6.98 4.33
N VAL A 211 -9.22 6.54 5.59
CA VAL A 211 -8.06 6.83 6.46
C VAL A 211 -6.83 6.08 5.95
N HIS A 212 -6.98 4.79 5.62
CA HIS A 212 -5.90 4.00 5.02
C HIS A 212 -5.43 4.59 3.68
N SER A 213 -6.36 4.98 2.81
CA SER A 213 -6.05 5.65 1.53
C SER A 213 -5.28 6.96 1.75
N LEU A 214 -5.65 7.75 2.76
CA LEU A 214 -4.95 8.99 3.09
C LEU A 214 -3.53 8.72 3.59
N MET A 215 -3.33 7.70 4.43
CA MET A 215 -1.99 7.31 4.88
C MET A 215 -1.08 6.95 3.70
N HIS A 216 -1.57 6.16 2.74
CA HIS A 216 -0.83 5.84 1.51
C HIS A 216 -0.51 7.08 0.69
N THR A 217 -1.50 7.96 0.48
CA THR A 217 -1.32 9.20 -0.29
C THR A 217 -0.28 10.12 0.36
N ALA A 218 -0.24 10.17 1.69
CA ALA A 218 0.70 11.00 2.44
C ALA A 218 2.15 10.49 2.38
N ILE A 219 2.35 9.15 2.36
CA ILE A 219 3.69 8.55 2.40
C ILE A 219 4.31 8.34 1.02
N HIS A 220 3.48 8.14 -0.01
CA HIS A 220 3.93 7.79 -1.36
C HIS A 220 4.95 8.75 -1.98
N PRO A 221 4.77 10.09 -1.92
CA PRO A 221 5.73 11.02 -2.51
C PRO A 221 7.14 10.87 -1.93
N PHE A 222 7.25 10.66 -0.61
CA PHE A 222 8.52 10.42 0.04
C PHE A 222 9.14 9.08 -0.37
N LEU A 223 8.33 8.01 -0.40
CA LEU A 223 8.80 6.69 -0.81
C LEU A 223 9.22 6.61 -2.27
N ASN A 224 8.55 7.34 -3.16
CA ASN A 224 8.96 7.46 -4.56
C ASN A 224 10.35 8.12 -4.65
N SER A 225 10.59 9.21 -3.93
CA SER A 225 11.93 9.82 -3.86
C SER A 225 12.99 8.87 -3.32
N VAL A 226 12.65 8.05 -2.31
CA VAL A 226 13.56 7.01 -1.79
C VAL A 226 13.88 5.98 -2.89
N ALA A 227 12.87 5.51 -3.62
CA ALA A 227 13.04 4.55 -4.71
C ALA A 227 13.91 5.13 -5.84
N ASP A 228 13.64 6.38 -6.26
CA ASP A 228 14.40 7.08 -7.30
C ASP A 228 15.87 7.24 -6.92
N CYS A 229 16.15 7.58 -5.65
CA CYS A 229 17.53 7.66 -5.17
C CYS A 229 18.23 6.29 -5.13
N ILE A 230 17.53 5.22 -4.74
CA ILE A 230 18.10 3.86 -4.79
C ILE A 230 18.43 3.46 -6.22
N GLU A 231 17.53 3.73 -7.17
CA GLU A 231 17.77 3.47 -8.58
C GLU A 231 18.97 4.27 -9.12
N ALA A 232 19.05 5.56 -8.79
CA ALA A 232 20.17 6.40 -9.18
C ALA A 232 21.51 5.89 -8.61
N ILE A 233 21.55 5.50 -7.33
CA ILE A 233 22.75 4.93 -6.70
C ILE A 233 23.13 3.60 -7.36
N LEU A 234 22.18 2.69 -7.60
CA LEU A 234 22.48 1.43 -8.28
C LEU A 234 23.03 1.64 -9.70
N ALA A 235 22.55 2.66 -10.41
CA ALA A 235 23.03 3.00 -11.74
C ALA A 235 24.49 3.46 -11.77
N THR A 236 25.03 4.03 -10.67
CA THR A 236 26.43 4.44 -10.60
C THR A 236 27.40 3.26 -10.63
N MET A 237 26.93 2.01 -10.49
CA MET A 237 27.70 0.80 -10.72
C MET A 237 28.46 0.85 -12.06
N HIS A 238 27.84 1.36 -13.12
CA HIS A 238 28.46 1.43 -14.45
C HIS A 238 29.55 2.51 -14.59
N THR A 239 29.81 3.27 -13.54
CA THR A 239 30.95 4.22 -13.46
C THR A 239 32.18 3.58 -12.84
N GLU A 240 32.04 2.42 -12.19
CA GLU A 240 33.15 1.69 -11.57
C GLU A 240 33.85 0.75 -12.57
N ASP A 241 35.13 0.49 -12.32
CA ASP A 241 35.94 -0.43 -13.15
C ASP A 241 35.86 -1.87 -12.61
N PHE A 242 35.20 -2.74 -13.38
CA PHE A 242 35.10 -4.18 -13.13
C PHE A 242 36.02 -5.04 -14.02
N SER A 243 36.93 -4.42 -14.79
CA SER A 243 37.79 -5.14 -15.74
C SER A 243 39.01 -5.84 -15.11
N GLN A 244 39.23 -5.64 -13.81
CA GLN A 244 40.43 -6.06 -13.09
C GLN A 244 40.58 -7.60 -13.00
N SER A 245 41.82 -8.09 -13.12
CA SER A 245 42.19 -9.50 -12.95
C SER A 245 42.32 -9.89 -11.47
N ALA A 246 42.21 -11.18 -11.16
CA ALA A 246 42.37 -11.68 -9.79
C ALA A 246 43.78 -11.36 -9.23
N GLY A 247 43.84 -10.93 -7.97
CA GLY A 247 45.05 -10.58 -7.23
C GLY A 247 45.22 -9.08 -6.91
N SER A 248 44.29 -8.22 -7.30
CA SER A 248 44.28 -6.80 -6.90
C SER A 248 43.82 -6.62 -5.45
N GLN A 249 44.39 -5.65 -4.73
CA GLN A 249 43.99 -5.37 -3.32
C GLN A 249 42.51 -4.96 -3.16
N SER A 250 41.82 -4.65 -4.26
CA SER A 250 40.40 -4.31 -4.36
C SER A 250 39.44 -5.52 -4.42
N ASP A 251 39.93 -6.76 -4.59
CA ASP A 251 39.09 -7.93 -4.89
C ASP A 251 38.14 -8.33 -3.75
N SER A 252 38.41 -7.86 -2.53
CA SER A 252 37.59 -8.13 -1.32
C SER A 252 36.89 -6.88 -0.77
N GLN A 253 37.03 -5.73 -1.44
CA GLN A 253 36.43 -4.48 -1.00
C GLN A 253 35.02 -4.35 -1.57
N SER A 254 34.07 -3.92 -0.73
CA SER A 254 32.72 -3.57 -1.20
C SER A 254 32.79 -2.41 -2.20
N SER A 255 31.98 -2.51 -3.26
CA SER A 255 31.85 -1.46 -4.28
C SER A 255 31.40 -0.13 -3.65
N LEU A 256 31.79 0.99 -4.25
CA LEU A 256 31.48 2.32 -3.73
C LEU A 256 29.97 2.59 -3.78
N TYR A 257 29.29 2.23 -4.88
CA TYR A 257 27.84 2.38 -4.98
C TYR A 257 27.10 1.58 -3.89
N MET A 258 27.65 0.44 -3.45
CA MET A 258 27.08 -0.36 -2.35
C MET A 258 27.27 0.28 -0.98
N LYS A 259 28.40 0.95 -0.76
CA LYS A 259 28.63 1.73 0.47
C LYS A 259 27.68 2.92 0.51
N GLU A 260 27.57 3.65 -0.60
CA GLU A 260 26.63 4.78 -0.74
C GLU A 260 25.18 4.33 -0.50
N LEU A 261 24.76 3.20 -1.07
CA LEU A 261 23.42 2.65 -0.87
C LEU A 261 23.16 2.34 0.61
N GLN A 262 24.12 1.70 1.29
CA GLN A 262 23.98 1.40 2.71
C GLN A 262 23.92 2.66 3.56
N GLU A 263 24.81 3.62 3.33
CA GLU A 263 24.82 4.91 4.04
C GLU A 263 23.51 5.66 3.83
N PHE A 264 22.99 5.68 2.61
CA PHE A 264 21.70 6.26 2.27
C PHE A 264 20.56 5.59 3.04
N ILE A 265 20.45 4.26 2.99
CA ILE A 265 19.35 3.54 3.66
C ILE A 265 19.45 3.64 5.18
N ILE A 266 20.65 3.53 5.76
CA ILE A 266 20.86 3.69 7.21
C ILE A 266 20.42 5.09 7.66
N ARG A 267 20.75 6.13 6.88
CA ARG A 267 20.32 7.50 7.18
C ARG A 267 18.80 7.63 7.10
N ILE A 268 18.16 7.12 6.04
CA ILE A 268 16.70 7.16 5.91
C ILE A 268 16.02 6.41 7.05
N GLN A 269 16.55 5.25 7.43
CA GLN A 269 16.04 4.48 8.56
C GLN A 269 16.12 5.27 9.87
N LYS A 270 17.28 5.87 10.14
CA LYS A 270 17.55 6.59 11.38
C LYS A 270 16.76 7.88 11.48
N ASP A 271 16.72 8.67 10.42
CA ASP A 271 16.21 10.05 10.45
C ASP A 271 14.70 10.11 10.14
N TYR A 272 14.15 9.12 9.42
CA TYR A 272 12.74 9.12 8.99
C TYR A 272 11.98 7.91 9.50
N PHE A 273 12.43 6.68 9.21
CA PHE A 273 11.62 5.49 9.53
C PHE A 273 11.46 5.24 11.03
N SER A 274 12.43 5.64 11.84
CA SER A 274 12.40 5.53 13.30
C SER A 274 11.25 6.30 13.94
N GLU A 275 10.77 7.37 13.28
CA GLU A 275 9.69 8.24 13.74
C GLU A 275 8.30 7.64 13.46
N PHE A 276 8.19 6.62 12.59
CA PHE A 276 6.92 5.96 12.32
C PHE A 276 6.58 4.92 13.40
N GLN A 277 5.40 5.06 13.98
CA GLN A 277 4.85 4.11 14.95
C GLN A 277 4.23 2.90 14.25
N CYS A 278 3.75 3.08 13.02
CA CYS A 278 3.08 2.08 12.19
C CYS A 278 4.06 1.19 11.41
N LYS A 279 4.86 0.39 12.11
CA LYS A 279 5.91 -0.43 11.47
C LYS A 279 5.40 -1.37 10.39
N ASP A 280 4.24 -1.98 10.62
CA ASP A 280 3.66 -2.96 9.69
C ASP A 280 3.25 -2.29 8.38
N PHE A 281 2.56 -1.16 8.48
CA PHE A 281 2.24 -0.31 7.33
C PHE A 281 3.51 0.13 6.58
N MET A 282 4.58 0.50 7.30
CA MET A 282 5.84 0.85 6.65
C MET A 282 6.46 -0.34 5.91
N TYR A 283 6.52 -1.53 6.50
CA TYR A 283 7.05 -2.72 5.83
C TYR A 283 6.24 -3.10 4.59
N GLU A 284 4.92 -2.96 4.63
CA GLU A 284 4.05 -3.19 3.46
C GLU A 284 4.37 -2.24 2.30
N ASN A 285 4.67 -0.97 2.59
CA ASN A 285 5.00 0.02 1.56
C ASN A 285 6.48 -0.01 1.14
N LEU A 286 7.40 -0.49 1.98
CA LEU A 286 8.84 -0.59 1.68
C LEU A 286 9.22 -1.88 0.94
N ALA A 287 8.49 -2.97 1.16
CA ALA A 287 8.76 -4.26 0.50
C ALA A 287 8.75 -4.18 -1.04
N PRO A 288 7.82 -3.44 -1.70
CA PRO A 288 7.89 -3.21 -3.14
C PRO A 288 9.17 -2.51 -3.59
N ILE A 289 9.65 -1.52 -2.83
CA ILE A 289 10.90 -0.79 -3.13
C ILE A 289 12.10 -1.74 -3.04
N ALA A 290 12.15 -2.58 -1.99
CA ALA A 290 13.20 -3.59 -1.85
C ALA A 290 13.17 -4.63 -2.99
N CYS A 291 11.99 -5.09 -3.38
CA CYS A 291 11.84 -6.01 -4.52
C CYS A 291 12.32 -5.36 -5.83
N ARG A 292 11.96 -4.09 -6.05
CA ARG A 292 12.41 -3.32 -7.22
C ARG A 292 13.93 -3.11 -7.21
N ALA A 293 14.52 -2.77 -6.07
CA ALA A 293 15.96 -2.62 -5.93
C ALA A 293 16.71 -3.93 -6.26
N ILE A 294 16.17 -5.09 -5.87
CA ILE A 294 16.72 -6.39 -6.27
C ILE A 294 16.66 -6.58 -7.79
N ILE A 295 15.51 -6.28 -8.43
CA ILE A 295 15.37 -6.40 -9.89
C ILE A 295 16.39 -5.52 -10.61
N LEU A 296 16.44 -4.24 -10.26
CA LEU A 296 17.39 -3.28 -10.83
C LEU A 296 18.83 -3.75 -10.64
N PHE A 297 19.17 -4.21 -9.44
CA PHE A 297 20.51 -4.74 -9.16
C PHE A 297 20.87 -5.92 -10.06
N MET A 298 19.94 -6.85 -10.32
CA MET A 298 20.18 -7.97 -11.23
C MET A 298 20.33 -7.52 -12.68
N GLU A 299 19.48 -6.60 -13.13
CA GLU A 299 19.55 -6.03 -14.48
C GLU A 299 20.88 -5.28 -14.68
N HIS A 300 21.27 -4.42 -13.74
CA HIS A 300 22.55 -3.71 -13.78
C HIS A 300 23.75 -4.67 -13.80
N ILE A 301 23.82 -5.65 -12.88
CA ILE A 301 24.91 -6.63 -12.85
C ILE A 301 25.02 -7.38 -14.16
N SER A 302 23.88 -7.85 -14.70
CA SER A 302 23.89 -8.65 -15.92
C SER A 302 24.42 -7.88 -17.14
N LEU A 303 24.45 -6.55 -17.07
CA LEU A 303 24.91 -5.65 -18.12
C LEU A 303 26.35 -5.15 -17.92
N VAL A 304 26.99 -5.42 -16.77
CA VAL A 304 28.36 -4.96 -16.47
C VAL A 304 29.34 -5.56 -17.47
N ARG A 305 30.03 -4.70 -18.23
CA ARG A 305 31.03 -5.12 -19.22
C ARG A 305 32.00 -3.98 -19.51
N PRO A 306 33.33 -4.23 -19.62
CA PRO A 306 34.03 -5.50 -19.44
C PRO A 306 34.01 -6.01 -17.98
N LEU A 307 34.05 -7.33 -17.82
CA LEU A 307 34.05 -8.00 -16.52
C LEU A 307 35.25 -8.96 -16.41
N GLY A 308 36.18 -8.65 -15.52
CA GLY A 308 37.33 -9.49 -15.16
C GLY A 308 37.08 -10.35 -13.93
N GLU A 309 38.00 -11.26 -13.60
CA GLU A 309 37.88 -12.16 -12.45
C GLU A 309 37.83 -11.42 -11.11
N GLY A 310 38.62 -10.35 -10.93
CA GLY A 310 38.59 -9.53 -9.73
C GLY A 310 37.28 -8.77 -9.59
N GLY A 311 36.78 -8.19 -10.70
CA GLY A 311 35.46 -7.56 -10.75
C GLY A 311 34.32 -8.54 -10.45
N LEU A 312 34.42 -9.79 -10.92
CA LEU A 312 33.46 -10.85 -10.62
C LEU A 312 33.39 -11.15 -9.12
N LEU A 313 34.55 -11.32 -8.47
CA LEU A 313 34.61 -11.52 -7.02
C LEU A 313 34.01 -10.34 -6.25
N ARG A 314 34.26 -9.11 -6.72
CA ARG A 314 33.68 -7.90 -6.15
C ARG A 314 32.16 -7.89 -6.25
N LEU A 315 31.61 -8.24 -7.42
CA LEU A 315 30.15 -8.38 -7.60
C LEU A 315 29.58 -9.46 -6.68
N VAL A 316 30.27 -10.59 -6.49
CA VAL A 316 29.85 -11.62 -5.52
C VAL A 316 29.77 -11.05 -4.10
N VAL A 317 30.71 -10.19 -3.68
CA VAL A 317 30.63 -9.49 -2.38
C VAL A 317 29.40 -8.58 -2.34
N ASP A 318 29.10 -7.85 -3.41
CA ASP A 318 27.97 -6.92 -3.49
C ASP A 318 26.60 -7.59 -3.27
N PHE A 319 26.43 -8.87 -3.60
CA PHE A 319 25.20 -9.61 -3.25
C PHE A 319 24.96 -9.69 -1.73
N ALA A 320 26.01 -9.79 -0.92
CA ALA A 320 25.85 -9.75 0.53
C ALA A 320 25.59 -8.31 1.01
N GLN A 321 26.19 -7.33 0.33
CA GLN A 321 26.00 -5.91 0.66
C GLN A 321 24.57 -5.44 0.37
N ILE A 322 23.95 -5.85 -0.74
CA ILE A 322 22.56 -5.49 -1.01
C ILE A 322 21.58 -6.15 -0.05
N GLU A 323 21.84 -7.40 0.38
CA GLU A 323 21.04 -8.07 1.41
C GLU A 323 21.08 -7.28 2.73
N LEU A 324 22.27 -6.82 3.14
CA LEU A 324 22.42 -5.96 4.32
C LEU A 324 21.74 -4.61 4.14
N ALA A 325 21.93 -3.97 2.99
CA ALA A 325 21.37 -2.66 2.67
C ALA A 325 19.84 -2.66 2.71
N LEU A 326 19.19 -3.70 2.18
CA LEU A 326 17.72 -3.80 2.12
C LEU A 326 17.09 -4.36 3.40
N SER A 327 17.89 -4.83 4.37
CA SER A 327 17.36 -5.38 5.62
C SER A 327 16.43 -4.43 6.39
N PRO A 328 16.61 -3.09 6.40
CA PRO A 328 15.68 -2.18 7.07
C PRO A 328 14.29 -2.08 6.44
N PHE A 329 14.13 -2.52 5.17
CA PHE A 329 12.88 -2.36 4.42
C PHE A 329 11.91 -3.52 4.60
N CYS A 330 12.31 -4.57 5.32
CA CYS A 330 11.48 -5.74 5.55
C CYS A 330 11.69 -6.31 6.95
N ARG A 331 10.71 -7.06 7.45
CA ARG A 331 10.88 -7.81 8.71
C ARG A 331 11.94 -8.89 8.56
N ARG A 332 11.88 -9.60 7.43
CA ARG A 332 12.85 -10.62 7.00
C ARG A 332 13.01 -10.55 5.49
N LEU A 333 14.23 -10.73 4.98
CA LEU A 333 14.49 -10.76 3.53
C LEU A 333 13.70 -11.86 2.80
N THR A 334 13.38 -12.96 3.49
CA THR A 334 12.56 -14.04 2.96
C THR A 334 11.13 -13.61 2.62
N ASP A 335 10.64 -12.55 3.25
CA ASP A 335 9.29 -12.02 3.01
C ASP A 335 9.19 -11.34 1.62
N LEU A 336 10.33 -11.02 0.97
CA LEU A 336 10.39 -10.54 -0.42
C LEU A 336 10.12 -11.65 -1.47
N GLY A 337 9.97 -12.90 -1.02
CA GLY A 337 9.49 -14.02 -1.81
C GLY A 337 10.37 -14.34 -3.02
N LYS A 338 9.78 -14.36 -4.22
CA LYS A 338 10.45 -14.75 -5.46
C LYS A 338 11.69 -13.89 -5.78
N HIS A 339 11.66 -12.59 -5.48
CA HIS A 339 12.75 -11.68 -5.79
C HIS A 339 14.02 -12.04 -5.00
N TYR A 340 13.87 -12.36 -3.71
CA TYR A 340 14.98 -12.83 -2.91
C TYR A 340 15.53 -14.18 -3.38
N LYS A 341 14.66 -15.11 -3.81
CA LYS A 341 15.11 -16.39 -4.40
C LYS A 341 15.93 -16.18 -5.69
N ILE A 342 15.49 -15.27 -6.56
CA ILE A 342 16.24 -14.86 -7.76
C ILE A 342 17.62 -14.36 -7.38
N LEU A 343 17.71 -13.45 -6.39
CA LEU A 343 18.98 -12.90 -5.90
C LEU A 343 19.95 -14.01 -5.45
N LYS A 344 19.47 -14.99 -4.66
CA LYS A 344 20.31 -16.11 -4.21
C LYS A 344 20.76 -17.00 -5.37
N ALA A 345 19.83 -17.37 -6.26
CA ALA A 345 20.11 -18.27 -7.37
C ALA A 345 21.07 -17.63 -8.38
N PHE A 346 20.87 -16.35 -8.71
CA PHE A 346 21.71 -15.64 -9.66
C PHE A 346 23.14 -15.43 -9.14
N ARG A 347 23.34 -15.25 -7.82
CA ARG A 347 24.68 -15.25 -7.21
C ARG A 347 25.48 -16.50 -7.54
N SER A 348 24.84 -17.67 -7.51
CA SER A 348 25.50 -18.94 -7.87
C SER A 348 25.79 -19.03 -9.38
N LEU A 349 24.88 -18.53 -10.22
CA LEU A 349 25.09 -18.46 -11.68
C LEU A 349 26.23 -17.53 -12.06
N LEU A 350 26.46 -16.45 -11.30
CA LEU A 350 27.52 -15.49 -11.56
C LEU A 350 28.90 -16.15 -11.60
N ILE A 351 29.15 -17.14 -10.73
CA ILE A 351 30.44 -17.84 -10.58
C ILE A 351 30.53 -19.09 -11.49
N LEU A 352 29.40 -19.53 -12.05
CA LEU A 352 29.31 -20.74 -12.84
C LEU A 352 30.13 -20.65 -14.14
N ASN A 353 30.77 -21.75 -14.57
CA ASN A 353 31.42 -21.81 -15.87
C ASN A 353 30.41 -21.72 -17.01
N THR A 354 30.78 -21.08 -18.12
CA THR A 354 29.85 -20.83 -19.24
C THR A 354 29.23 -22.11 -19.82
N GLU A 355 29.99 -23.22 -19.87
CA GLU A 355 29.53 -24.52 -20.39
C GLU A 355 28.42 -25.16 -19.53
N GLU A 356 28.40 -24.87 -18.23
CA GLU A 356 27.48 -25.48 -17.27
C GLU A 356 26.07 -24.82 -17.29
N PHE A 357 25.91 -23.68 -17.97
CA PHE A 357 24.63 -22.98 -18.04
C PHE A 357 23.55 -23.79 -18.75
N GLN A 358 23.88 -24.58 -19.78
CA GLN A 358 22.87 -25.25 -20.60
C GLN A 358 22.01 -26.27 -19.81
N ASN A 359 22.56 -26.83 -18.73
CA ASN A 359 21.95 -27.88 -17.92
C ASN A 359 21.49 -27.39 -16.54
N ASN A 360 21.66 -26.10 -16.25
CA ASN A 360 21.30 -25.57 -14.94
C ASN A 360 19.78 -25.37 -14.81
N SER A 361 19.16 -26.15 -13.91
CA SER A 361 17.70 -26.13 -13.71
C SER A 361 17.18 -24.83 -13.12
N ALA A 362 18.03 -23.97 -12.54
CA ALA A 362 17.59 -22.69 -11.99
C ALA A 362 17.21 -21.68 -13.09
N ILE A 363 17.70 -21.86 -14.32
CA ILE A 363 17.44 -20.97 -15.45
C ILE A 363 16.04 -21.25 -16.00
N GLY A 364 15.18 -20.24 -16.00
CA GLY A 364 13.78 -20.34 -16.41
C GLY A 364 12.82 -20.72 -15.28
N ASP A 365 13.27 -21.53 -14.31
CA ASP A 365 12.47 -21.89 -13.12
C ASP A 365 12.53 -20.81 -12.04
N VAL A 366 13.75 -20.42 -11.64
CA VAL A 366 13.97 -19.41 -10.60
C VAL A 366 14.44 -18.11 -11.22
N VAL A 367 15.49 -18.14 -12.03
CA VAL A 367 16.10 -16.96 -12.64
C VAL A 367 15.56 -16.76 -14.06
N PRO A 368 14.99 -15.59 -14.39
CA PRO A 368 14.49 -15.30 -15.73
C PRO A 368 15.54 -15.47 -16.84
N TYR A 369 15.11 -15.95 -18.00
CA TYR A 369 15.99 -16.19 -19.16
C TYR A 369 16.68 -14.92 -19.64
N ASP A 370 15.98 -13.78 -19.66
CA ASP A 370 16.52 -12.51 -20.11
C ASP A 370 17.72 -12.06 -19.25
N ILE A 371 17.62 -12.12 -17.92
CA ILE A 371 18.73 -11.76 -17.02
C ILE A 371 19.97 -12.64 -17.27
N VAL A 372 19.77 -13.95 -17.46
CA VAL A 372 20.85 -14.91 -17.74
C VAL A 372 21.49 -14.62 -19.09
N LEU A 373 20.68 -14.33 -20.12
CA LEU A 373 21.17 -14.00 -21.45
C LEU A 373 22.00 -12.71 -21.44
N HIS A 374 21.54 -11.65 -20.75
CA HIS A 374 22.34 -10.44 -20.56
C HIS A 374 23.70 -10.73 -19.91
N HIS A 375 23.71 -11.54 -18.84
CA HIS A 375 24.96 -11.96 -18.20
C HIS A 375 25.88 -12.74 -19.14
N LEU A 376 25.34 -13.59 -20.02
CA LEU A 376 26.18 -14.29 -21.01
C LEU A 376 26.77 -13.33 -22.04
N PHE A 377 26.08 -12.25 -22.42
CA PHE A 377 26.69 -11.18 -23.23
C PHE A 377 27.83 -10.46 -22.50
N SER A 378 27.80 -10.34 -21.17
CA SER A 378 28.91 -9.74 -20.41
C SER A 378 30.21 -10.55 -20.56
N ARG A 379 30.08 -11.87 -20.68
CA ARG A 379 31.17 -12.84 -20.90
C ARG A 379 31.57 -13.02 -22.36
N ALA A 380 30.81 -12.41 -23.29
CA ALA A 380 31.04 -12.57 -24.71
C ALA A 380 32.24 -11.72 -25.19
N PRO A 381 32.91 -12.09 -26.29
CA PRO A 381 33.97 -11.27 -26.87
C PRO A 381 33.42 -9.97 -27.46
N ILE A 382 34.25 -8.91 -27.55
CA ILE A 382 33.80 -7.53 -27.82
C ILE A 382 33.08 -7.36 -29.17
N GLU A 383 33.34 -8.26 -30.12
CA GLU A 383 32.67 -8.31 -31.42
C GLU A 383 31.18 -8.66 -31.28
N MET A 384 30.84 -9.43 -30.26
CA MET A 384 29.47 -9.75 -29.88
C MET A 384 28.95 -8.66 -28.94
N ARG A 385 28.47 -7.57 -29.55
CA ARG A 385 27.92 -6.40 -28.85
C ARG A 385 26.67 -6.77 -28.04
N SER A 386 26.53 -6.14 -26.87
CA SER A 386 25.36 -6.31 -26.00
C SER A 386 24.11 -5.67 -26.62
N PRO A 387 22.88 -6.07 -26.24
CA PRO A 387 21.65 -5.55 -26.86
C PRO A 387 21.55 -4.02 -26.91
N HIS A 388 21.84 -3.34 -25.79
CA HIS A 388 21.85 -1.87 -25.72
C HIS A 388 22.86 -1.24 -26.70
N GLN A 389 24.00 -1.88 -26.93
CA GLN A 389 25.04 -1.39 -27.85
C GLN A 389 24.64 -1.56 -29.30
N VAL A 390 23.93 -2.63 -29.65
CA VAL A 390 23.39 -2.83 -31.01
C VAL A 390 22.35 -1.76 -31.34
N MET A 391 21.54 -1.37 -30.34
CA MET A 391 20.52 -0.33 -30.47
C MET A 391 21.08 1.11 -30.34
N ASN A 392 22.37 1.27 -30.06
CA ASN A 392 23.00 2.56 -29.72
C ASN A 392 22.31 3.29 -28.56
N TRP A 393 21.90 2.55 -27.52
CA TRP A 393 21.31 3.10 -26.30
C TRP A 393 22.33 3.13 -25.17
N SER A 394 22.18 4.12 -24.29
CA SER A 394 22.84 4.08 -22.98
C SER A 394 22.25 2.95 -22.13
N ILE A 395 23.00 2.51 -21.11
CA ILE A 395 22.51 1.48 -20.19
C ILE A 395 21.25 1.95 -19.46
N SER A 396 21.20 3.20 -19.01
CA SER A 396 20.01 3.77 -18.36
C SER A 396 18.78 3.74 -19.28
N ARG A 397 18.93 4.09 -20.56
CA ARG A 397 17.83 4.01 -21.54
C ARG A 397 17.40 2.56 -21.77
N TYR A 398 18.34 1.62 -21.75
CA TYR A 398 18.04 0.20 -21.92
C TYR A 398 17.25 -0.37 -20.73
N ILE A 399 17.63 -0.02 -19.50
CA ILE A 399 16.91 -0.43 -18.28
C ILE A 399 15.51 0.18 -18.26
N GLN A 400 15.38 1.47 -18.60
CA GLN A 400 14.06 2.09 -18.78
C GLN A 400 13.21 1.34 -19.81
N TRP A 401 13.81 0.90 -20.93
CA TRP A 401 13.09 0.10 -21.92
C TRP A 401 12.65 -1.26 -21.36
N LEU A 402 13.47 -1.92 -20.53
CA LEU A 402 13.09 -3.16 -19.84
C LEU A 402 11.87 -2.93 -18.94
N ASP A 403 11.78 -1.78 -18.26
CA ASP A 403 10.64 -1.42 -17.42
C ASP A 403 9.36 -1.19 -18.21
N GLU A 404 9.47 -0.54 -19.37
CA GLU A 404 8.37 -0.33 -20.31
C GLU A 404 7.91 -1.66 -20.97
N HIS A 405 8.74 -2.71 -20.93
CA HIS A 405 8.49 -4.02 -21.54
C HIS A 405 8.64 -5.15 -20.51
N PRO A 406 7.71 -5.27 -19.54
CA PRO A 406 7.78 -6.29 -18.48
C PRO A 406 7.56 -7.72 -18.99
N ASN A 407 6.99 -7.88 -20.19
CA ASN A 407 6.77 -9.19 -20.79
C ASN A 407 8.09 -9.80 -21.26
N MET A 408 8.42 -10.99 -20.76
CA MET A 408 9.66 -11.68 -21.12
C MET A 408 9.77 -11.95 -22.63
N SER A 409 8.64 -12.20 -23.33
CA SER A 409 8.63 -12.39 -24.79
C SER A 409 9.27 -11.22 -25.54
N ASP A 410 8.90 -9.97 -25.21
CA ASP A 410 9.42 -8.78 -25.89
C ASP A 410 10.93 -8.62 -25.67
N ARG A 411 11.38 -8.87 -24.44
CA ARG A 411 12.80 -8.87 -24.06
C ARG A 411 13.60 -9.94 -24.82
N LEU A 412 13.07 -11.15 -24.94
CA LEU A 412 13.72 -12.25 -25.68
C LEU A 412 13.75 -11.99 -27.18
N VAL A 413 12.71 -11.37 -27.76
CA VAL A 413 12.69 -10.97 -29.17
C VAL A 413 13.77 -9.93 -29.47
N MET A 414 13.98 -8.95 -28.57
CA MET A 414 15.09 -7.99 -28.70
C MET A 414 16.46 -8.70 -28.66
N ILE A 415 16.65 -9.63 -27.73
CA ILE A 415 17.89 -10.42 -27.64
C ILE A 415 18.10 -11.25 -28.92
N LYS A 416 17.04 -11.84 -29.48
CA LYS A 416 17.08 -12.55 -30.77
C LYS A 416 17.59 -11.64 -31.90
N GLY A 417 17.04 -10.43 -32.04
CA GLY A 417 17.49 -9.47 -33.05
C GLY A 417 18.96 -9.04 -32.86
N THR A 418 19.43 -9.00 -31.61
CA THR A 418 20.84 -8.74 -31.26
C THR A 418 21.75 -9.86 -31.79
N LEU A 419 21.36 -11.13 -31.59
CA LEU A 419 22.10 -12.29 -32.12
C LEU A 419 22.11 -12.33 -33.65
N GLU A 420 20.97 -12.05 -34.28
CA GLU A 420 20.87 -11.99 -35.75
C GLU A 420 21.83 -10.94 -36.32
N THR A 421 21.95 -9.79 -35.65
CA THR A 421 22.92 -8.74 -36.04
C THR A 421 24.37 -9.22 -35.92
N TYR A 422 24.70 -9.98 -34.88
CA TYR A 422 26.02 -10.59 -34.74
C TYR A 422 26.30 -11.60 -35.87
N VAL A 423 25.34 -12.47 -36.20
CA VAL A 423 25.46 -13.43 -37.31
C VAL A 423 25.71 -12.72 -38.64
N GLN A 424 24.99 -11.64 -38.93
CA GLN A 424 25.23 -10.87 -40.15
C GLN A 424 26.62 -10.23 -40.15
N THR A 425 27.11 -9.76 -39.00
CA THR A 425 28.45 -9.18 -38.88
C THR A 425 29.55 -10.22 -39.16
N VAL A 426 29.42 -11.44 -38.62
CA VAL A 426 30.34 -12.56 -38.85
C VAL A 426 30.35 -12.96 -40.34
N ARG A 427 29.17 -13.07 -40.96
CA ARG A 427 29.01 -13.36 -42.39
C ARG A 427 29.66 -12.30 -43.28
N ASN A 428 29.43 -11.02 -42.98
CA ASN A 428 30.02 -9.90 -43.72
C ASN A 428 31.55 -9.87 -43.61
N ARG A 429 32.11 -10.33 -42.49
CA ARG A 429 33.56 -10.47 -42.27
C ARG A 429 34.16 -11.74 -42.86
N GLN A 430 33.36 -12.60 -43.50
CA GLN A 430 33.75 -13.92 -44.02
C GLN A 430 34.43 -14.83 -42.99
N GLN A 431 34.11 -14.62 -41.71
CA GLN A 431 34.59 -15.49 -40.63
C GLN A 431 33.85 -16.82 -40.68
N LYS A 432 34.58 -17.92 -40.48
CA LYS A 432 34.04 -19.29 -40.57
C LYS A 432 33.58 -19.84 -39.22
N GLU A 433 33.93 -19.19 -38.12
CA GLU A 433 33.68 -19.66 -36.76
C GLU A 433 32.96 -18.59 -35.94
N PHE A 434 31.97 -19.03 -35.16
CA PHE A 434 31.30 -18.19 -34.17
C PHE A 434 32.03 -18.30 -32.83
N ALA A 435 31.88 -17.28 -31.97
CA ALA A 435 32.36 -17.37 -30.59
C ALA A 435 31.72 -18.59 -29.88
N PRO A 436 32.45 -19.40 -29.09
CA PRO A 436 31.88 -20.58 -28.43
C PRO A 436 30.63 -20.28 -27.58
N ILE A 437 30.62 -19.12 -26.92
CA ILE A 437 29.49 -18.65 -26.11
C ILE A 437 28.22 -18.36 -26.91
N TYR A 438 28.34 -18.07 -28.21
CA TYR A 438 27.18 -17.81 -29.08
C TYR A 438 26.22 -19.01 -29.11
N VAL A 439 26.76 -20.23 -29.20
CA VAL A 439 25.94 -21.46 -29.22
C VAL A 439 25.19 -21.63 -27.89
N ILE A 440 25.83 -21.29 -26.78
CA ILE A 440 25.24 -21.36 -25.44
C ILE A 440 24.10 -20.34 -25.30
N ILE A 441 24.32 -19.10 -25.74
CA ILE A 441 23.31 -18.04 -25.73
C ILE A 441 22.11 -18.43 -26.61
N LEU A 442 22.36 -18.95 -27.81
CA LEU A 442 21.30 -19.38 -28.73
C LEU A 442 20.43 -20.49 -28.13
N ASN A 443 21.04 -21.53 -27.55
CA ASN A 443 20.31 -22.64 -26.93
C ASN A 443 19.43 -22.17 -25.75
N ILE A 444 19.94 -21.25 -24.92
CA ILE A 444 19.16 -20.71 -23.79
C ILE A 444 18.03 -19.81 -24.30
N LEU A 445 18.30 -19.01 -25.33
CA LEU A 445 17.28 -18.17 -25.96
C LEU A 445 16.15 -19.01 -26.57
N GLU A 446 16.47 -20.11 -27.25
CA GLU A 446 15.46 -21.02 -27.83
C GLU A 446 14.59 -21.66 -26.74
N LYS A 447 15.18 -22.11 -25.62
CA LYS A 447 14.43 -22.58 -24.45
C LYS A 447 13.51 -21.49 -23.91
N GLY A 448 14.02 -20.27 -23.77
CA GLY A 448 13.26 -19.11 -23.30
C GLY A 448 12.07 -18.80 -24.22
N LEU A 449 12.30 -18.69 -25.52
CA LEU A 449 11.26 -18.41 -26.52
C LEU A 449 10.18 -19.51 -26.54
N THR A 450 10.57 -20.77 -26.41
CA THR A 450 9.63 -21.91 -26.35
C THR A 450 8.79 -21.87 -25.06
N SER A 451 9.35 -21.39 -23.95
CA SER A 451 8.64 -21.30 -22.67
C SER A 451 7.58 -20.18 -22.61
N VAL A 452 7.68 -19.18 -23.51
CA VAL A 452 6.77 -18.02 -23.56
C VAL A 452 5.87 -18.00 -24.79
N ALA A 453 6.06 -18.94 -25.71
CA ALA A 453 5.18 -19.20 -26.85
C ALA A 453 3.95 -19.99 -26.40
#